data_AF-A0A7S2A1U0-F1
#
_entry.id   AF-A0A7S2A1U0-F1
#
_cell.length_a   1.000
_cell.length_b   1.000
_cell.length_c   1.000
_cell.angle_alpha   90.00
_cell.angle_beta   90.00
_cell.angle_gamma   90.00
#
_symmetry.space_group_name_H-M   'P 1'
#
loop_
_entity.id
_entity.type
_entity.pdbx_description
1 polymer ?
#
loop_
_entity_poly.entity_id
_entity_poly.type
_entity_poly.pdbx_seq_one_letter_code
_entity_poly.pdbx_strand_id
1 'polypeptide(L)'
;KQERDQEQRGGEDKKFTPERCTADPTWDVFALGVLMARLILNNSDNLPAFAPTEGAMMERLFSYDKEHAERLQEEVCSVAGSTTGDLLIKLIDPDLQNRIQTMEEVLQHKFFRIDVFEDFGGSDGHSSISSKKSGGVSLSVNGESGGVEVLNGDISVMSQSSLSWGSEGNH
;
A
#
# COMPACT_ATOMS: atom_id res chain seq x y z
N LYS A 1 26.85 -58.51 24.86
CA LYS A 1 25.73 -58.95 23.97
C LYS A 1 24.50 -58.19 24.47
N GLN A 2 24.12 -57.04 23.89
CA GLN A 2 23.30 -56.91 22.65
C GLN A 2 21.97 -57.65 22.85
N GLU A 3 20.77 -57.08 22.72
CA GLU A 3 20.18 -55.92 22.01
C GLU A 3 19.11 -55.31 22.93
N ARG A 4 18.94 -53.98 23.07
CA ARG A 4 18.27 -53.04 22.14
C ARG A 4 16.93 -53.54 21.59
N ASP A 5 15.85 -53.26 22.31
CA ASP A 5 14.53 -53.01 21.74
C ASP A 5 13.91 -51.78 22.42
N GLN A 6 14.35 -50.59 21.98
CA GLN A 6 13.61 -49.34 22.14
C GLN A 6 12.71 -49.20 20.92
N GLU A 7 11.45 -49.60 21.06
CA GLU A 7 10.43 -49.32 20.06
C GLU A 7 9.86 -47.92 20.33
N GLN A 8 10.54 -46.92 19.79
CA GLN A 8 9.96 -45.60 19.52
C GLN A 8 9.17 -45.68 18.21
N ARG A 9 7.91 -45.23 18.23
CA ARG A 9 7.22 -44.37 17.24
C ARG A 9 5.72 -44.71 17.17
N GLY A 10 5.01 -44.36 18.23
CA GLY A 10 3.62 -43.93 18.11
C GLY A 10 3.61 -42.43 17.88
N GLY A 11 3.95 -42.00 16.66
CA GLY A 11 3.72 -40.61 16.27
C GLY A 11 2.23 -40.37 16.28
N GLU A 12 1.75 -39.59 17.25
CA GLU A 12 0.40 -39.06 17.21
C GLU A 12 0.35 -38.14 15.99
N ASP A 13 -0.10 -38.68 14.85
CA ASP A 13 -0.57 -37.90 13.73
C ASP A 13 -1.75 -37.06 14.25
N LYS A 14 -1.44 -35.87 14.78
CA LYS A 14 -2.41 -34.82 15.05
C LYS A 14 -3.04 -34.46 13.71
N LYS A 15 -4.05 -35.22 13.34
CA LYS A 15 -4.90 -35.00 12.19
C LYS A 15 -5.44 -33.58 12.34
N PHE A 16 -4.87 -32.64 11.58
CA PHE A 16 -5.33 -31.26 11.53
C PHE A 16 -6.79 -31.30 11.12
N THR A 17 -7.67 -31.17 12.10
CA THR A 17 -9.12 -31.14 11.90
C THR A 17 -9.46 -29.69 12.18
N PRO A 18 -9.44 -28.80 11.17
CA PRO A 18 -9.80 -27.41 11.40
C PRO A 18 -11.20 -27.42 11.98
N GLU A 19 -11.33 -26.92 13.21
CA GLU A 19 -12.61 -26.83 13.90
C GLU A 19 -13.50 -25.91 13.08
N ARG A 20 -14.29 -26.49 12.18
CA ARG A 20 -15.25 -25.84 11.28
C ARG A 20 -14.67 -24.61 10.57
N CYS A 21 -14.23 -24.79 9.33
CA CYS A 21 -14.19 -23.67 8.37
C CYS A 21 -15.62 -23.13 8.21
N THR A 22 -16.01 -22.18 9.05
CA THR A 22 -17.22 -21.40 8.85
C THR A 22 -16.92 -20.43 7.72
N ALA A 23 -17.56 -20.65 6.57
CA ALA A 23 -17.59 -19.70 5.48
C ALA A 23 -18.36 -18.47 5.97
N ASP A 24 -17.60 -17.52 6.52
CA ASP A 24 -18.10 -16.24 6.99
C ASP A 24 -18.02 -15.23 5.82
N PRO A 25 -19.10 -14.49 5.50
CA PRO A 25 -19.09 -13.44 4.48
C PRO A 25 -17.95 -12.42 4.62
N THR A 26 -17.39 -12.24 5.83
CA THR A 26 -16.21 -11.40 6.08
C THR A 26 -14.97 -11.82 5.29
N TRP A 27 -14.86 -13.09 4.90
CA TRP A 27 -13.77 -13.56 4.02
C TRP A 27 -13.94 -13.08 2.58
N ASP A 28 -15.18 -12.97 2.09
CA ASP A 28 -15.45 -12.40 0.77
C ASP A 28 -15.13 -10.89 0.75
N VAL A 29 -15.45 -10.18 1.84
CA VAL A 29 -15.09 -8.77 2.02
C VAL A 29 -13.56 -8.58 2.04
N PHE A 30 -12.84 -9.46 2.74
CA PHE A 30 -11.37 -9.44 2.75
C PHE A 30 -10.79 -9.72 1.36
N ALA A 31 -11.28 -10.74 0.67
CA ALA A 31 -10.85 -11.09 -0.67
C ALA A 31 -11.11 -9.95 -1.67
N LEU A 32 -12.24 -9.24 -1.54
CA LEU A 32 -12.53 -8.04 -2.30
C LEU A 32 -11.48 -6.94 -2.04
N GLY A 33 -11.12 -6.70 -0.78
CA GLY A 33 -10.07 -5.74 -0.42
C GLY A 33 -8.71 -6.07 -1.04
N VAL A 34 -8.31 -7.33 -0.98
CA VAL A 34 -7.07 -7.82 -1.60
C VAL A 34 -7.11 -7.66 -3.13
N LEU A 35 -8.21 -8.01 -3.77
CA LEU A 35 -8.40 -7.85 -5.21
C LEU A 35 -8.33 -6.37 -5.60
N MET A 36 -9.01 -5.51 -4.86
CA MET A 36 -9.03 -4.06 -5.09
C MET A 36 -7.63 -3.45 -4.96
N ALA A 37 -6.88 -3.79 -3.91
CA ALA A 37 -5.49 -3.36 -3.76
C ALA A 37 -4.61 -3.85 -4.92
N ARG A 38 -4.81 -5.09 -5.38
CA ARG A 38 -4.05 -5.63 -6.52
C ARG A 38 -4.39 -4.94 -7.84
N LEU A 39 -5.63 -4.52 -8.05
CA LEU A 39 -6.01 -3.74 -9.23
C LEU A 39 -5.40 -2.34 -9.23
N ILE A 40 -5.27 -1.72 -8.05
CA ILE A 40 -4.71 -0.36 -7.90
C ILE A 40 -3.19 -0.37 -8.02
N LEU A 41 -2.52 -1.26 -7.30
CA LEU A 41 -1.06 -1.25 -7.16
C LEU A 41 -0.35 -2.19 -8.15
N ASN A 42 -1.10 -3.10 -8.80
CA ASN A 42 -0.61 -4.21 -9.63
C ASN A 42 0.26 -5.22 -8.86
N ASN A 43 1.38 -4.77 -8.26
CA ASN A 43 2.23 -5.52 -7.35
C ASN A 43 2.59 -4.66 -6.14
N SER A 44 2.42 -5.22 -4.94
CA SER A 44 2.89 -4.63 -3.69
C SER A 44 3.37 -5.75 -2.78
N ASP A 45 4.49 -5.53 -2.10
CA ASP A 45 5.02 -6.48 -1.12
C ASP A 45 4.20 -6.50 0.17
N ASN A 46 3.41 -5.45 0.41
CA ASN A 46 2.52 -5.33 1.56
C ASN A 46 1.17 -6.05 1.34
N LEU A 47 0.93 -6.64 0.16
CA LEU A 47 -0.26 -7.43 -0.10
C LEU A 47 -0.17 -8.82 0.55
N PRO A 48 -1.18 -9.25 1.34
CA PRO A 48 -1.15 -10.54 2.03
C PRO A 48 -1.15 -11.74 1.07
N ALA A 49 -1.71 -11.59 -0.13
CA ALA A 49 -1.81 -12.66 -1.13
C ALA A 49 -0.75 -12.58 -2.24
N PHE A 50 0.28 -11.74 -2.10
CA PHE A 50 1.34 -11.67 -3.10
C PHE A 50 2.52 -12.52 -2.65
N ALA A 51 2.69 -13.71 -3.24
CA ALA A 51 3.86 -14.55 -3.00
C ALA A 51 4.12 -15.48 -4.21
N PRO A 52 5.38 -15.91 -4.43
CA PRO A 52 5.73 -16.79 -5.55
C PRO A 52 5.26 -18.24 -5.37
N THR A 53 4.98 -18.67 -4.12
CA THR A 53 4.51 -20.02 -3.81
C THR A 53 3.30 -19.95 -2.89
N GLU A 54 2.44 -20.97 -2.97
CA GLU A 54 1.27 -21.09 -2.10
C GLU A 54 1.66 -21.14 -0.61
N GLY A 55 2.74 -21.85 -0.26
CA GLY A 55 3.22 -21.91 1.12
C GLY A 55 3.64 -20.54 1.67
N ALA A 56 4.37 -19.75 0.88
CA ALA A 56 4.75 -18.39 1.25
C ALA A 56 3.55 -17.44 1.30
N MET A 57 2.54 -17.66 0.45
CA MET A 57 1.27 -16.92 0.49
C MET A 57 0.54 -17.18 1.81
N MET A 58 0.41 -18.45 2.21
CA MET A 58 -0.25 -18.82 3.47
C MET A 58 0.50 -18.28 4.69
N GLU A 59 1.83 -18.31 4.66
CA GLU A 59 2.67 -17.73 5.72
C GLU A 59 2.48 -16.21 5.83
N ARG A 60 2.43 -15.49 4.69
CA ARG A 60 2.12 -14.05 4.67
C ARG A 60 0.71 -13.76 5.17
N LEU A 61 -0.29 -14.52 4.74
CA LEU A 61 -1.65 -14.38 5.24
C LEU A 61 -1.73 -14.59 6.76
N PHE A 62 -1.01 -15.57 7.28
CA PHE A 62 -0.99 -15.87 8.71
C PHE A 62 -0.23 -14.82 9.54
N SER A 63 0.79 -14.20 8.97
CA SER A 63 1.60 -13.16 9.62
C SER A 63 1.12 -11.73 9.32
N TYR A 64 0.04 -11.59 8.55
CA TYR A 64 -0.49 -10.29 8.17
C TYR A 64 -1.06 -9.55 9.37
N ASP A 65 -0.52 -8.36 9.63
CA ASP A 65 -0.84 -7.55 10.79
C ASP A 65 -1.25 -6.13 10.41
N LYS A 66 -1.52 -5.33 11.43
CA LYS A 66 -2.00 -3.96 11.27
C LYS A 66 -0.96 -3.06 10.61
N GLU A 67 0.33 -3.29 10.84
CA GLU A 67 1.40 -2.49 10.28
C GLU A 67 1.49 -2.67 8.76
N HIS A 68 1.37 -3.92 8.27
CA HIS A 68 1.30 -4.18 6.83
C HIS A 68 0.07 -3.52 6.19
N ALA A 69 -1.07 -3.57 6.88
CA ALA A 69 -2.30 -2.97 6.41
C ALA A 69 -2.20 -1.43 6.31
N GLU A 70 -1.60 -0.78 7.30
CA GLU A 70 -1.37 0.67 7.31
C GLU A 70 -0.40 1.11 6.19
N ARG A 71 0.71 0.38 5.98
CA ARG A 71 1.62 0.67 4.85
C ARG A 71 0.93 0.51 3.49
N LEU A 72 0.11 -0.53 3.34
CA LEU A 72 -0.67 -0.75 2.13
C LEU A 72 -1.71 0.37 1.92
N GLN A 73 -2.31 0.88 2.99
CA GLN A 73 -3.19 2.05 2.93
C GLN A 73 -2.44 3.28 2.43
N GLU A 74 -1.23 3.56 2.93
CA GLU A 74 -0.41 4.69 2.48
C GLU A 74 -0.08 4.59 0.99
N GLU A 75 0.31 3.41 0.52
CA GLU A 75 0.55 3.15 -0.91
C GLU A 75 -0.69 3.42 -1.76
N VAL A 76 -1.85 2.87 -1.36
CA VAL A 76 -3.11 3.10 -2.08
C VAL A 76 -3.53 4.57 -2.03
N CYS A 77 -3.36 5.25 -0.89
CA CYS A 77 -3.65 6.68 -0.78
C CYS A 77 -2.83 7.51 -1.78
N SER A 78 -1.56 7.15 -1.99
CA SER A 78 -0.68 7.86 -2.91
C SER A 78 -1.07 7.71 -4.39
N VAL A 79 -1.73 6.60 -4.76
CA VAL A 79 -2.09 6.27 -6.15
C VAL A 79 -3.55 6.60 -6.47
N ALA A 80 -4.48 6.25 -5.58
CA ALA A 80 -5.92 6.28 -5.81
C ALA A 80 -6.68 7.21 -4.85
N GLY A 81 -5.98 7.98 -4.03
CA GLY A 81 -6.54 8.96 -3.11
C GLY A 81 -6.98 8.38 -1.76
N SER A 82 -7.15 9.30 -0.79
CA SER A 82 -7.41 8.97 0.62
C SER A 82 -8.73 8.21 0.83
N THR A 83 -9.76 8.50 0.04
CA THR A 83 -11.06 7.81 0.09
C THR A 83 -10.94 6.32 -0.22
N THR A 84 -10.10 5.97 -1.20
CA THR A 84 -9.85 4.60 -1.62
C THR A 84 -9.05 3.85 -0.56
N GLY A 85 -7.98 4.47 -0.03
CA GLY A 85 -7.19 3.87 1.05
C GLY A 85 -8.00 3.63 2.34
N ASP A 86 -8.90 4.56 2.70
CA ASP A 86 -9.80 4.41 3.86
C ASP A 86 -10.84 3.28 3.69
N LEU A 87 -11.32 3.03 2.47
CA LEU A 87 -12.11 1.81 2.23
C LEU A 87 -11.25 0.57 2.39
N LEU A 88 -10.08 0.59 1.74
CA LEU A 88 -9.21 -0.56 1.64
C LEU A 88 -8.81 -1.10 3.02
N ILE A 89 -8.37 -0.23 3.92
CA ILE A 89 -7.94 -0.63 5.27
C ILE A 89 -9.07 -1.33 6.03
N LYS A 90 -10.32 -0.91 5.86
CA LYS A 90 -11.50 -1.52 6.51
C LYS A 90 -11.89 -2.86 5.90
N LEU A 91 -11.55 -3.10 4.63
CA LEU A 91 -11.80 -4.39 3.97
C LEU A 91 -10.77 -5.43 4.40
N ILE A 92 -9.51 -5.02 4.53
CA ILE A 92 -8.38 -5.94 4.79
C ILE A 92 -7.91 -5.94 6.24
N ASP A 93 -8.63 -5.31 7.16
CA ASP A 93 -8.22 -5.25 8.58
C ASP A 93 -8.03 -6.67 9.13
N PRO A 94 -6.87 -7.03 9.71
CA PRO A 94 -6.63 -8.35 10.27
C PRO A 94 -7.58 -8.67 11.44
N ASP A 95 -8.05 -7.65 12.17
CA ASP A 95 -9.04 -7.81 13.23
C ASP A 95 -10.45 -7.84 12.64
N LEU A 96 -11.13 -8.98 12.80
CA LEU A 96 -12.50 -9.16 12.37
C LEU A 96 -13.46 -8.15 12.99
N GLN A 97 -13.20 -7.60 14.18
CA GLN A 97 -14.12 -6.63 14.79
C GLN A 97 -14.06 -5.24 14.12
N ASN A 98 -12.92 -4.92 13.51
CA ASN A 98 -12.71 -3.64 12.82
C ASN A 98 -12.98 -3.75 11.31
N ARG A 99 -12.98 -4.98 10.78
CA ARG A 99 -13.30 -5.26 9.39
C ARG A 99 -14.78 -4.98 9.11
N ILE A 100 -15.08 -4.51 7.91
CA ILE A 100 -16.45 -4.46 7.39
C ILE A 100 -17.03 -5.89 7.36
N GLN A 101 -18.23 -6.06 7.91
CA GLN A 101 -18.82 -7.40 8.09
C GLN A 101 -19.64 -7.86 6.89
N THR A 102 -20.18 -6.91 6.12
CA THR A 102 -21.15 -7.19 5.07
C THR A 102 -20.86 -6.40 3.80
N MET A 103 -21.25 -6.95 2.64
CA MET A 103 -21.16 -6.23 1.37
C MET A 103 -22.04 -4.97 1.34
N GLU A 104 -23.13 -4.95 2.11
CA GLU A 104 -23.99 -3.77 2.24
C GLU A 104 -23.22 -2.58 2.84
N GLU A 105 -22.47 -2.81 3.93
CA GLU A 105 -21.60 -1.81 4.53
C GLU A 105 -20.52 -1.30 3.56
N VAL A 106 -19.96 -2.20 2.74
CA VAL A 106 -19.00 -1.83 1.69
C VAL A 106 -19.63 -0.82 0.73
N LEU A 107 -20.82 -1.11 0.21
CA LEU A 107 -21.54 -0.25 -0.74
C LEU A 107 -22.01 1.08 -0.13
N GLN A 108 -22.19 1.13 1.19
CA GLN A 108 -22.53 2.36 1.90
C GLN A 108 -21.32 3.28 2.13
N HIS A 109 -20.08 2.81 1.86
CA HIS A 109 -18.87 3.59 2.04
C HIS A 109 -18.82 4.80 1.09
N LYS A 110 -18.19 5.90 1.55
CA LYS A 110 -18.00 7.15 0.76
C LYS A 110 -17.36 6.94 -0.61
N PHE A 111 -16.61 5.86 -0.80
CA PHE A 111 -16.02 5.49 -2.08
C PHE A 111 -17.07 5.21 -3.16
N PHE A 112 -18.19 4.58 -2.80
CA PHE A 112 -19.29 4.26 -3.73
C PHE A 112 -20.37 5.34 -3.75
N ARG A 113 -20.32 6.29 -2.82
CA ARG A 113 -21.14 7.50 -2.85
C ARG A 113 -20.54 8.45 -3.88
N ILE A 114 -20.81 8.15 -5.14
CA ILE A 114 -20.57 9.07 -6.24
C ILE A 114 -21.58 10.19 -6.06
N ASP A 115 -21.16 11.30 -5.44
CA ASP A 115 -21.84 12.56 -5.68
C ASP A 115 -21.65 12.82 -7.18
N VAL A 116 -22.73 12.65 -7.95
CA VAL A 116 -22.77 12.75 -9.43
C VAL A 116 -22.47 14.18 -9.93
N PHE A 117 -21.77 14.99 -9.13
CA PHE A 117 -21.59 16.42 -9.31
C PHE A 117 -20.14 16.90 -9.29
N GLU A 118 -19.15 16.04 -9.06
CA GLU A 118 -17.75 16.45 -9.24
C GLU A 118 -17.27 16.13 -10.65
N ASP A 119 -17.32 17.17 -11.47
CA ASP A 119 -16.62 17.34 -12.74
C ASP A 119 -15.27 16.60 -12.73
N PHE A 120 -15.05 15.74 -13.73
CA PHE A 120 -13.70 15.33 -14.14
C PHE A 120 -12.88 16.50 -14.74
N GLY A 121 -13.20 17.75 -14.39
CA GLY A 121 -12.36 18.93 -14.57
C GLY A 121 -11.32 18.91 -13.45
N GLY A 122 -10.09 18.52 -13.70
CA GLY A 122 -9.22 19.24 -14.62
C GLY A 122 -8.42 20.25 -13.80
N SER A 123 -7.23 19.83 -13.38
CA SER A 123 -6.04 20.71 -13.30
C SER A 123 -6.27 22.14 -12.77
N ASP A 124 -6.52 22.30 -11.48
CA ASP A 124 -6.19 23.56 -10.80
C ASP A 124 -4.80 23.47 -10.18
N GLY A 125 -3.81 23.49 -11.06
CA GLY A 125 -2.50 24.04 -10.77
C GLY A 125 -2.60 25.53 -10.50
N HIS A 126 -3.23 25.93 -9.40
CA HIS A 126 -3.15 27.30 -8.89
C HIS A 126 -1.84 27.45 -8.11
N SER A 127 -0.77 27.63 -8.87
CA SER A 127 0.39 28.38 -8.42
C SER A 127 -0.09 29.76 -7.94
N SER A 128 0.00 29.98 -6.64
CA SER A 128 -0.29 31.29 -6.04
C SER A 128 0.81 32.28 -6.45
N ILE A 129 0.65 32.90 -7.61
CA ILE A 129 1.35 34.13 -7.98
C ILE A 129 0.79 35.26 -7.11
N SER A 130 1.60 35.72 -6.16
CA SER A 130 1.30 36.90 -5.35
C SER A 130 1.41 38.15 -6.23
N SER A 131 0.26 38.70 -6.60
CA SER A 131 0.19 40.00 -7.26
C SER A 131 0.33 41.11 -6.22
N LYS A 132 1.52 41.72 -6.18
CA LYS A 132 1.82 42.97 -5.48
C LYS A 132 0.85 44.06 -5.94
N LYS A 133 0.04 44.59 -5.02
CA LYS A 133 -0.67 45.85 -5.21
C LYS A 133 0.25 47.00 -4.82
N SER A 134 0.57 47.81 -5.81
CA SER A 134 1.26 49.09 -5.75
C SER A 134 0.54 50.11 -4.85
N GLY A 135 1.30 50.87 -4.06
CA GLY A 135 0.85 52.16 -3.52
C GLY A 135 1.39 52.47 -2.13
N GLY A 136 2.54 53.14 -2.04
CA GLY A 136 3.02 53.72 -0.79
C GLY A 136 4.53 53.94 -0.75
N VAL A 137 4.97 55.09 -1.27
CA VAL A 137 6.34 55.61 -1.15
C VAL A 137 6.61 56.00 0.31
N SER A 138 7.74 55.55 0.86
CA SER A 138 8.55 56.34 1.80
C SER A 138 10.01 55.89 1.71
N LEU A 139 10.85 56.84 1.31
CA LEU A 139 12.30 56.75 1.20
C LEU A 139 12.94 56.92 2.58
N SER A 140 13.78 55.97 2.98
CA SER A 140 14.86 56.21 3.94
C SER A 140 16.09 55.41 3.50
N VAL A 141 17.05 56.15 2.96
CA VAL A 141 18.41 55.70 2.65
C VAL A 141 19.23 55.68 3.93
N ASN A 142 19.85 54.54 4.22
CA ASN A 142 21.11 54.34 4.96
C ASN A 142 21.54 52.93 4.50
N GLY A 143 22.55 52.71 3.67
CA GLY A 143 23.89 53.26 3.75
C GLY A 143 24.75 52.29 4.56
N GLU A 144 25.04 51.08 4.04
CA GLU A 144 26.31 50.39 4.27
C GLU A 144 26.46 49.16 3.36
N SER A 145 27.69 49.01 2.91
CA SER A 145 28.21 48.15 1.86
C SER A 145 28.67 46.79 2.39
N GLY A 146 28.35 45.72 1.66
CA GLY A 146 28.90 44.36 1.82
C GLY A 146 27.86 43.40 1.24
N GLY A 147 28.12 42.56 0.24
CA GLY A 147 29.31 41.81 -0.11
C GLY A 147 28.82 40.38 -0.33
N VAL A 148 28.94 39.90 -1.59
CA VAL A 148 29.17 38.51 -2.08
C VAL A 148 28.49 37.36 -1.29
N GLU A 149 27.68 36.49 -1.90
CA GLU A 149 28.16 35.25 -2.54
C GLU A 149 27.07 34.59 -3.41
N VAL A 150 27.51 34.12 -4.58
CA VAL A 150 26.77 33.28 -5.52
C VAL A 150 27.15 31.83 -5.21
N LEU A 151 26.19 31.01 -4.78
CA LEU A 151 26.39 29.57 -4.65
C LEU A 151 25.72 28.85 -5.82
N ASN A 152 26.57 28.45 -6.78
CA ASN A 152 26.28 27.41 -7.76
C ASN A 152 26.29 26.06 -7.05
N GLY A 153 25.16 25.34 -7.12
CA GLY A 153 25.07 23.93 -6.73
C GLY A 153 24.91 23.06 -7.96
N ASP A 154 25.98 22.35 -8.32
CA ASP A 154 26.03 21.32 -9.36
C ASP A 154 25.06 20.17 -9.05
N ILE A 155 24.16 19.85 -9.97
CA ILE A 155 23.37 18.61 -9.95
C ILE A 155 24.09 17.58 -10.82
N SER A 156 24.77 16.65 -10.15
CA SER A 156 25.36 15.45 -10.74
C SER A 156 24.27 14.42 -11.01
N VAL A 157 23.94 14.17 -12.28
CA VAL A 157 23.11 13.03 -12.70
C VAL A 157 24.03 11.87 -13.10
N MET A 158 24.16 10.90 -12.20
CA MET A 158 24.82 9.63 -12.49
C MET A 158 23.92 8.76 -13.37
N SER A 159 24.52 8.35 -14.48
CA SER A 159 24.05 7.37 -15.46
C SER A 159 24.05 5.96 -14.88
N GLN A 160 22.99 5.17 -15.10
CA GLN A 160 23.05 3.71 -14.93
C GLN A 160 22.28 2.96 -16.05
N SER A 161 23.10 2.34 -16.90
CA SER A 161 23.07 0.92 -17.25
C SER A 161 21.85 0.32 -17.96
N SER A 162 22.05 0.15 -19.27
CA SER A 162 21.39 -0.76 -20.19
C SER A 162 21.39 -2.23 -19.70
N LEU A 163 20.21 -2.84 -19.63
CA LEU A 163 20.01 -4.28 -19.42
C LEU A 163 19.90 -5.01 -20.77
N SER A 164 20.86 -5.87 -21.07
CA SER A 164 20.81 -6.81 -22.19
C SER A 164 20.08 -8.10 -21.79
N TRP A 165 19.10 -8.52 -22.58
CA TRP A 165 18.45 -9.82 -22.42
C TRP A 165 19.23 -10.89 -23.19
N GLY A 166 19.91 -11.76 -22.45
CA GLY A 166 20.49 -13.00 -22.98
C GLY A 166 19.40 -14.06 -23.12
N SER A 167 19.17 -14.48 -24.35
CA SER A 167 18.31 -15.60 -24.71
C SER A 167 19.17 -16.84 -24.90
N GLU A 168 19.07 -17.82 -24.00
CA GLU A 168 19.57 -19.17 -24.25
C GLU A 168 18.45 -20.18 -23.99
N GLY A 169 17.98 -20.76 -25.10
CA GLY A 169 17.13 -21.93 -25.09
C GLY A 169 17.96 -23.19 -24.79
N ASN A 170 17.28 -24.24 -24.34
CA ASN A 170 17.88 -25.55 -24.32
C ASN A 170 16.88 -26.63 -24.77
N HIS A 171 17.47 -27.59 -25.48
CA HIS A 171 16.90 -28.70 -26.23
C HIS A 171 16.09 -29.71 -25.41
#